data_AF-A0AAW5EEZ3-F1
#
_entry.id   AF-A0AAW5EEZ3-F1
#
_cell.length_a   1.000
_cell.length_b   1.000
_cell.length_c   1.000
_cell.angle_alpha   90.00
_cell.angle_beta   90.00
_cell.angle_gamma   90.00
#
_symmetry.space_group_name_H-M   'P 1'
#
loop_
_entity.id
_entity.type
_entity.pdbx_description
1 polymer ?
#
loop_
_entity_poly.entity_id
_entity_poly.type
_entity_poly.pdbx_seq_one_letter_code
_entity_poly.pdbx_strand_id
1 'polypeptide(L)'
;QTLADITFQNYFRMYEKLAGMTGTAQTEATEFSQIYSLDVVSIPTNIPIKRQDKDDLIYKTQNEKFKAVIEEIKKANAKGQP
;
A
#
# COMPACT_ATOMS: atom_id res chain seq x y z
N GLN A 1 18.27 -25.28 -18.27
CA GLN A 1 17.68 -24.64 -19.46
C GLN A 1 16.27 -24.21 -19.10
N THR A 2 15.88 -22.97 -19.39
CA THR A 2 14.49 -22.50 -19.17
C THR A 2 13.57 -23.13 -20.21
N LEU A 3 12.45 -23.70 -19.76
CA LEU A 3 11.50 -24.45 -20.61
C LEU A 3 10.30 -23.61 -21.06
N ALA A 4 9.88 -22.64 -20.24
CA ALA A 4 8.81 -21.68 -20.54
C ALA A 4 9.00 -20.42 -19.68
N ASP A 5 8.52 -19.28 -20.18
CA ASP A 5 8.59 -17.99 -19.48
C ASP A 5 7.43 -17.07 -19.94
N ILE A 6 6.91 -16.26 -19.02
CA ILE A 6 5.93 -15.21 -19.29
C ILE A 6 5.97 -14.19 -18.14
N THR A 7 5.83 -12.90 -18.46
CA THR A 7 5.69 -11.87 -17.43
C THR A 7 4.26 -11.82 -16.91
N PHE A 8 4.06 -11.36 -15.67
CA PHE A 8 2.72 -11.16 -15.14
C PHE A 8 1.89 -10.18 -15.97
N GLN A 9 2.51 -9.14 -16.58
CA GLN A 9 1.78 -8.24 -17.46
C GLN A 9 1.14 -9.00 -18.64
N ASN A 10 1.92 -9.82 -19.33
CA ASN A 10 1.43 -10.57 -20.48
C ASN A 10 0.46 -11.68 -20.07
N TYR A 11 0.72 -12.34 -18.95
CA TYR A 11 -0.15 -13.39 -18.43
C TYR A 11 -1.57 -12.87 -18.13
N PHE A 12 -1.70 -11.73 -17.45
CA PHE A 12 -3.02 -11.17 -17.13
C PHE A 12 -3.76 -10.60 -18.35
N ARG A 13 -3.03 -10.16 -19.39
CA ARG A 13 -3.64 -9.72 -20.67
C ARG A 13 -4.26 -10.85 -21.49
N MET A 14 -4.00 -12.11 -21.14
CA MET A 14 -4.62 -13.27 -21.79
C MET A 14 -6.06 -13.54 -21.32
N TYR A 15 -6.48 -12.95 -20.21
CA TYR A 15 -7.83 -13.12 -19.70
C TYR A 15 -8.83 -12.28 -20.51
N GLU A 16 -9.94 -12.89 -20.92
CA GLU A 16 -11.03 -12.20 -21.62
C GLU A 16 -11.61 -11.04 -20.79
N LYS A 17 -11.66 -11.22 -19.47
CA LYS A 17 -12.08 -10.21 -18.51
C LYS A 17 -11.10 -10.12 -17.36
N LEU A 18 -10.62 -8.92 -17.08
CA LEU A 18 -9.71 -8.61 -15.98
C LEU A 18 -10.32 -7.53 -15.09
N ALA A 19 -10.19 -7.68 -13.78
CA ALA A 19 -10.59 -6.70 -12.77
C ALA A 19 -9.73 -6.89 -11.51
N GLY A 20 -9.69 -5.87 -10.65
CA GLY A 20 -8.92 -5.90 -9.41
C GLY A 20 -9.54 -5.02 -8.32
N MET A 21 -9.09 -5.22 -7.08
CA MET A 21 -9.53 -4.45 -5.91
C MET A 21 -8.33 -4.18 -4.99
N THR A 22 -8.20 -2.94 -4.54
CA THR A 22 -7.21 -2.49 -3.55
C THR A 22 -7.58 -1.12 -3.01
N GLY A 23 -7.06 -0.74 -1.83
CA GLY A 23 -7.27 0.58 -1.24
C GLY A 23 -6.34 1.68 -1.77
N THR A 24 -5.35 1.35 -2.61
CA THR A 24 -4.24 2.26 -2.95
C THR A 24 -3.95 2.38 -4.45
N ALA A 25 -4.85 1.95 -5.33
CA ALA A 25 -4.59 1.93 -6.78
C ALA A 25 -4.56 3.31 -7.46
N GLN A 26 -5.06 4.37 -6.80
CA GLN A 26 -5.26 5.67 -7.45
C GLN A 26 -3.94 6.31 -7.93
N THR A 27 -2.83 6.06 -7.25
CA THR A 27 -1.51 6.58 -7.64
C THR A 27 -1.01 5.93 -8.93
N GLU A 28 -1.36 4.67 -9.15
CA GLU A 28 -0.92 3.86 -10.31
C GLU A 28 -1.96 3.80 -11.43
N ALA A 29 -2.99 4.67 -11.39
CA ALA A 29 -4.11 4.62 -12.34
C ALA A 29 -3.65 4.71 -13.81
N THR A 30 -2.64 5.54 -14.08
CA THR A 30 -2.06 5.68 -15.42
C THR A 30 -1.41 4.38 -15.89
N GLU A 31 -0.68 3.69 -15.02
CA GLU A 31 -0.02 2.43 -15.35
C GLU A 31 -1.05 1.32 -15.59
N PHE A 32 -2.08 1.22 -14.74
CA PHE A 32 -3.18 0.26 -14.91
C PHE A 32 -3.92 0.46 -16.23
N SER A 33 -4.20 1.71 -16.61
CA SER A 33 -4.85 2.03 -17.87
C SER A 33 -3.96 1.66 -19.07
N GLN A 34 -2.67 2.01 -19.03
CA GLN A 34 -1.75 1.76 -20.15
C GLN A 34 -1.39 0.29 -20.35
N ILE A 35 -1.16 -0.46 -19.28
CA ILE A 35 -0.67 -1.84 -19.36
C ILE A 35 -1.83 -2.84 -19.45
N TYR A 36 -2.91 -2.60 -18.72
CA TYR A 36 -4.00 -3.56 -18.54
C TYR A 36 -5.35 -3.09 -19.07
N SER A 37 -5.45 -1.85 -19.58
CA SER A 37 -6.74 -1.24 -19.96
C SER A 37 -7.75 -1.26 -18.80
N LEU A 38 -7.25 -1.05 -17.58
CA LEU A 38 -8.06 -1.00 -16.36
C LEU A 38 -8.17 0.44 -15.86
N ASP A 39 -9.40 0.91 -15.72
CA ASP A 39 -9.69 2.15 -15.03
C ASP A 39 -9.66 1.95 -13.52
N VAL A 40 -9.13 2.94 -12.80
CA VAL A 40 -9.16 2.97 -11.33
C VAL A 40 -10.25 3.90 -10.87
N VAL A 41 -11.20 3.35 -10.11
CA VAL A 41 -12.32 4.09 -9.54
C VAL A 41 -12.21 4.11 -8.02
N SER A 42 -12.15 5.31 -7.46
CA SER A 42 -12.15 5.51 -6.00
C SER A 42 -13.57 5.36 -5.45
N ILE A 43 -13.85 4.22 -4.81
CA ILE A 43 -15.13 3.95 -4.15
C ILE A 43 -15.16 4.67 -2.78
N PRO A 44 -16.24 5.41 -2.45
CA PRO A 44 -16.34 6.08 -1.16
C PRO A 44 -16.36 5.08 0.00
N THR A 45 -15.82 5.50 1.14
CA THR A 45 -15.89 4.71 2.37
C THR A 45 -17.32 4.71 2.94
N ASN A 46 -17.70 3.61 3.57
CA ASN A 46 -19.02 3.50 4.20
C ASN A 46 -19.21 4.46 5.38
N ILE A 47 -18.12 4.84 6.05
CA ILE A 47 -18.09 5.73 7.21
C ILE A 47 -16.94 6.72 7.03
N PRO A 48 -17.09 8.01 7.42
CA PRO A 48 -16.01 8.99 7.35
C PRO A 48 -14.75 8.53 8.08
N ILE A 49 -13.59 8.70 7.44
CA ILE A 49 -12.28 8.36 8.01
C ILE A 49 -11.99 9.32 9.17
N LYS A 50 -11.67 8.76 10.34
CA LYS A 50 -11.30 9.51 11.56
C LYS A 50 -9.87 9.21 12.04
N ARG A 51 -9.10 8.47 11.25
CA ARG A 51 -7.71 8.13 11.57
C ARG A 51 -6.87 9.41 11.58
N GLN A 52 -6.05 9.58 12.60
CA GLN A 52 -5.10 10.69 12.71
C GLN A 52 -3.75 10.23 12.18
N ASP A 53 -3.42 10.64 10.96
CA ASP A 53 -2.11 10.39 10.35
C ASP A 53 -1.15 11.51 10.80
N LYS A 54 -0.09 11.14 11.50
CA LYS A 54 0.94 12.07 12.00
C LYS A 54 2.08 12.19 10.99
N ASP A 55 2.77 13.32 11.00
CA ASP A 55 3.97 13.54 10.19
C ASP A 55 5.12 12.61 10.59
N ASP A 56 6.04 12.41 9.65
CA ASP A 56 7.23 11.60 9.86
C ASP A 56 8.19 12.22 10.89
N LEU A 57 8.74 11.37 11.76
CA LEU A 57 9.82 11.74 12.68
C LEU A 57 11.17 11.28 12.11
N ILE A 58 12.02 12.23 11.73
CA ILE A 58 13.31 11.96 11.10
C ILE A 58 14.43 12.03 12.16
N TYR A 59 15.27 11.00 12.21
CA TYR A 59 16.40 10.89 13.14
C TYR A 59 17.72 10.79 12.40
N LYS A 60 18.80 11.30 13.01
CA LYS A 60 20.13 11.32 12.39
C LYS A 60 20.72 9.91 12.28
N THR A 61 20.48 9.06 13.28
CA THR A 61 20.99 7.68 13.30
C THR A 61 19.88 6.67 13.47
N GLN A 62 20.12 5.46 12.97
CA GLN A 62 19.23 4.32 13.16
C GLN A 62 19.00 3.99 14.65
N ASN A 63 20.03 4.14 15.48
CA ASN A 63 19.93 3.89 16.93
C ASN A 63 18.99 4.87 17.62
N GLU A 64 19.04 6.15 17.27
CA GLU A 64 18.10 7.16 17.80
C GLU A 64 16.67 6.86 17.37
N LYS A 65 16.46 6.53 16.09
CA LYS A 65 15.15 6.12 15.56
C LYS A 65 14.57 4.96 16.38
N PHE A 66 15.35 3.88 16.58
CA PHE A 66 14.84 2.70 17.30
C PHE A 66 14.59 2.99 18.78
N LYS A 67 15.42 3.80 19.44
CA LYS A 67 15.14 4.24 20.81
C LYS A 67 13.81 4.98 20.89
N ALA A 68 13.55 5.92 19.97
CA ALA A 68 12.30 6.66 19.93
C ALA A 68 11.07 5.76 19.67
N VAL A 69 11.18 4.81 18.73
CA VAL A 69 10.13 3.83 18.44
C VAL A 69 9.81 2.97 19.67
N ILE A 70 10.83 2.46 20.36
CA ILE A 70 10.65 1.64 21.57
C ILE A 70 9.94 2.44 22.67
N GLU A 71 10.32 3.69 22.88
CA GLU A 71 9.68 4.53 23.89
C GLU A 71 8.21 4.84 23.55
N GLU A 72 7.87 5.04 22.27
CA GLU A 72 6.47 5.21 21.87
C GLU A 72 5.65 3.93 22.06
N ILE A 73 6.20 2.76 21.70
CA ILE A 73 5.55 1.47 21.92
C ILE A 73 5.30 1.22 23.41
N LYS A 74 6.28 1.50 24.28
CA LYS A 74 6.10 1.37 25.74
C LYS A 74 5.00 2.30 26.25
N LYS A 75 4.94 3.55 25.77
CA LYS A 75 3.89 4.51 26.15
C LYS A 75 2.50 4.06 25.69
N ALA A 76 2.38 3.53 24.47
CA ALA A 76 1.12 3.01 23.94
C ALA A 76 0.67 1.77 24.74
N ASN A 77 1.58 0.82 24.98
CA ASN A 77 1.30 -0.39 25.75
C ASN A 77 0.88 -0.07 27.19
N ALA A 78 1.56 0.85 27.87
CA ALA A 78 1.20 1.27 29.24
C ALA A 78 -0.21 1.90 29.33
N LYS A 79 -0.72 2.45 28.21
CA LYS A 79 -2.09 2.98 28.11
C LYS A 79 -3.11 1.91 27.67
N GLY A 80 -2.68 0.70 27.32
CA GLY A 80 -3.52 -0.33 26.71
C GLY A 80 -3.95 -0.03 25.28
N GLN A 81 -3.25 0.89 24.59
CA GLN A 81 -3.53 1.22 23.20
C GLN A 81 -2.91 0.14 22.28
N PRO A 82 -3.72 -0.50 21.41
CA PRO A 82 -3.21 -1.46 20.42
C PRO A 82 -2.49 -0.78 19.25
#